data_AF-A0A381RGU7-F1
#
_entry.id   AF-A0A381RGU7-F1
#
_cell.length_a   1.000
_cell.length_b   1.000
_cell.length_c   1.000
_cell.angle_alpha   90.00
_cell.angle_beta   90.00
_cell.angle_gamma   90.00
#
_symmetry.space_group_name_H-M   'P 1'
#
loop_
_entity.id
_entity.type
_entity.pdbx_description
1 polymer ?
#
loop_
_entity_poly.entity_id
_entity_poly.type
_entity_poly.pdbx_seq_one_letter_code
_entity_poly.pdbx_strand_id
1 'polypeptide(L)'
;MLNIMTSEVKKLKLLNYNELARLSFEDLNKRISNKNYIDEVNTFLNDVMKNVNTLYRFDKKTTKVFLLSYLILFHTEIINNRKDDFAEKIKLYSSDLVFSFEDMFKHKLSMKTYETFNQNLQKYFVFFEKWKQRDALILIRPMLQTCYTIEGLVQQLKLKDEIDNEKIANLEKQHKNLLQNIKVIAGSKGIECYNGRKLPVFIDEKIFTDTEKVVRRAFWDVFEENIQEKNNKQVPELLKDIKKLIKEVVKDETFINDLDISINIDHISAIIDTDQFIIDNIKVYIYYLISKLEKIQQPSEDKNTKMFLENINEMINKEEKLEKILRYFFENYFQKLEKIKYLTFIIKKNIKIENI
;
A
#
# COMPACT_ATOMS: atom_id res chain seq x y z
N MET A 1 -38.21 -37.73 -7.54
CA MET A 1 -37.06 -37.00 -8.13
C MET A 1 -37.46 -35.81 -8.99
N LEU A 2 -38.56 -35.84 -9.76
CA LEU A 2 -38.97 -34.70 -10.60
C LEU A 2 -39.42 -33.42 -9.82
N ASN A 3 -40.01 -33.55 -8.62
CA ASN A 3 -40.46 -32.38 -7.83
C ASN A 3 -39.35 -31.60 -7.12
N ILE A 4 -38.12 -32.13 -7.05
CA ILE A 4 -36.97 -31.44 -6.45
C ILE A 4 -36.39 -30.43 -7.46
N MET A 5 -36.38 -30.79 -8.75
CA MET A 5 -35.85 -29.93 -9.81
C MET A 5 -36.67 -28.64 -10.03
N THR A 6 -37.99 -28.63 -9.81
CA THR A 6 -38.81 -27.41 -10.02
C THR A 6 -38.66 -26.35 -8.92
N SER A 7 -38.33 -26.75 -7.68
CA SER A 7 -38.01 -25.82 -6.59
C SER A 7 -36.58 -25.29 -6.71
N GLU A 8 -35.63 -26.15 -7.13
CA GLU A 8 -34.23 -25.78 -7.35
C GLU A 8 -34.06 -24.83 -8.54
N VAL A 9 -34.81 -25.00 -9.64
CA VAL A 9 -34.79 -24.09 -10.80
C VAL A 9 -35.34 -22.70 -10.48
N LYS A 10 -36.32 -22.58 -9.58
CA LYS A 10 -36.79 -21.25 -9.09
C LYS A 10 -35.75 -20.58 -8.17
N LYS A 11 -35.06 -21.35 -7.32
CA LYS A 11 -34.03 -20.83 -6.40
C LYS A 11 -32.70 -20.51 -7.12
N LEU A 12 -32.39 -21.16 -8.23
CA LEU A 12 -31.29 -20.82 -9.14
C LEU A 12 -31.39 -19.40 -9.71
N LYS A 13 -32.60 -18.82 -9.81
CA LYS A 13 -32.76 -17.41 -10.19
C LYS A 13 -32.21 -16.44 -9.16
N LEU A 14 -32.14 -16.82 -7.88
CA LEU A 14 -31.62 -15.93 -6.84
C LEU A 14 -30.14 -15.61 -7.11
N LEU A 15 -29.35 -16.60 -7.51
CA LEU A 15 -27.91 -16.48 -7.73
C LEU A 15 -27.51 -16.54 -9.21
N ASN A 16 -28.42 -16.21 -10.12
CA ASN A 16 -28.16 -16.29 -11.55
C ASN A 16 -26.97 -15.39 -11.94
N TYR A 17 -25.88 -16.02 -12.36
CA TYR A 17 -24.64 -15.34 -12.74
C TYR A 17 -24.86 -14.19 -13.73
N ASN A 18 -25.62 -14.43 -14.82
CA ASN A 18 -25.82 -13.45 -15.87
C ASN A 18 -26.68 -12.27 -15.43
N GLU A 19 -27.67 -12.51 -14.55
CA GLU A 19 -28.48 -11.43 -13.98
C GLU A 19 -27.65 -10.57 -13.03
N LEU A 20 -26.89 -11.20 -12.13
CA LEU A 20 -26.07 -10.48 -11.15
C LEU A 20 -24.91 -9.71 -11.81
N ALA A 21 -24.31 -10.25 -12.87
CA ALA A 21 -23.22 -9.61 -13.62
C ALA A 21 -23.65 -8.35 -14.38
N ARG A 22 -24.95 -8.18 -14.66
CA ARG A 22 -25.51 -7.00 -15.35
C ARG A 22 -25.88 -5.86 -14.41
N LEU A 23 -25.90 -6.10 -13.10
CA LEU A 23 -26.24 -5.07 -12.12
C LEU A 23 -25.09 -4.06 -12.00
N SER A 24 -25.43 -2.80 -11.72
CA SER A 24 -24.45 -1.82 -11.27
C SER A 24 -23.88 -2.22 -9.91
N PHE A 25 -22.75 -1.61 -9.53
CA PHE A 25 -22.17 -1.83 -8.21
C PHE A 25 -23.16 -1.47 -7.10
N GLU A 26 -23.84 -0.34 -7.22
CA GLU A 26 -24.84 0.14 -6.26
C GLU A 26 -26.02 -0.84 -6.14
N ASP A 27 -26.56 -1.30 -7.27
CA ASP A 27 -27.71 -2.20 -7.29
C ASP A 27 -27.35 -3.58 -6.73
N LEU A 28 -26.19 -4.13 -7.11
CA LEU A 28 -25.73 -5.41 -6.58
C LEU A 28 -25.44 -5.30 -5.07
N ASN A 29 -24.75 -4.24 -4.64
CA ASN A 29 -24.48 -4.00 -3.22
C ASN A 29 -25.76 -3.85 -2.39
N LYS A 30 -26.76 -3.12 -2.91
CA LYS A 30 -28.08 -2.97 -2.28
C LYS A 30 -28.79 -4.32 -2.18
N ARG A 31 -28.74 -5.14 -3.23
CA ARG A 31 -29.35 -6.47 -3.25
C ARG A 31 -28.70 -7.41 -2.25
N ILE A 32 -27.37 -7.55 -2.24
CA ILE A 32 -26.67 -8.46 -1.33
C ILE A 32 -26.63 -7.96 0.13
N SER A 33 -26.96 -6.70 0.36
CA SER A 33 -27.13 -6.12 1.70
C SER A 33 -28.57 -6.23 2.22
N ASN A 34 -29.53 -6.61 1.38
CA ASN A 34 -30.93 -6.76 1.77
C ASN A 34 -31.11 -8.00 2.66
N LYS A 35 -31.70 -7.81 3.84
CA LYS A 35 -31.89 -8.88 4.84
C LYS A 35 -32.74 -10.04 4.33
N ASN A 36 -33.84 -9.76 3.62
CA ASN A 36 -34.73 -10.80 3.10
C ASN A 36 -34.00 -11.62 2.02
N TYR A 37 -33.25 -10.94 1.15
CA TYR A 37 -32.45 -11.60 0.13
C TYR A 37 -31.36 -12.51 0.74
N ILE A 38 -30.66 -12.05 1.78
CA ILE A 38 -29.69 -12.87 2.51
C ILE A 38 -30.38 -14.11 3.13
N ASP A 39 -31.57 -13.95 3.71
CA ASP A 39 -32.31 -15.04 4.36
C ASP A 39 -32.81 -16.09 3.34
N GLU A 40 -33.27 -15.65 2.16
CA GLU A 40 -33.64 -16.51 1.05
C GLU A 40 -32.43 -17.31 0.52
N VAL A 41 -31.30 -16.63 0.29
CA VAL A 41 -30.06 -17.27 -0.17
C VAL A 41 -29.51 -18.23 0.89
N ASN A 42 -29.57 -17.86 2.18
CA ASN A 42 -29.11 -18.72 3.28
C ASN A 42 -29.93 -20.02 3.34
N THR A 43 -31.25 -19.91 3.18
CA THR A 43 -32.14 -21.07 3.13
C THR A 43 -31.80 -21.96 1.93
N PHE A 44 -31.63 -21.35 0.76
CA PHE A 44 -31.24 -22.08 -0.44
C PHE A 44 -29.90 -22.81 -0.31
N LEU A 45 -28.85 -22.14 0.16
CA LEU A 45 -27.53 -22.75 0.35
C LEU A 45 -27.60 -23.93 1.33
N ASN A 46 -28.35 -23.79 2.43
CA ASN A 46 -28.52 -24.86 3.40
C ASN A 46 -29.33 -26.05 2.85
N ASP A 47 -30.33 -25.81 1.99
CA ASP A 47 -31.04 -26.88 1.28
C ASP A 47 -30.10 -27.65 0.35
N VAL A 48 -29.22 -26.94 -0.38
CA VAL A 48 -28.21 -27.55 -1.26
C VAL A 48 -27.24 -28.40 -0.43
N MET A 49 -26.72 -27.88 0.68
CA MET A 49 -25.82 -28.62 1.59
C MET A 49 -26.48 -29.89 2.15
N LYS A 50 -27.78 -29.85 2.43
CA LYS A 50 -28.53 -31.03 2.87
C LYS A 50 -28.64 -32.08 1.77
N ASN A 51 -28.86 -31.68 0.51
CA ASN A 51 -28.99 -32.59 -0.63
C ASN A 51 -27.69 -33.33 -0.98
N VAL A 52 -26.53 -32.75 -0.65
CA VAL A 52 -25.22 -33.43 -0.78
C VAL A 52 -24.78 -34.19 0.48
N ASN A 53 -25.68 -34.35 1.47
CA ASN A 53 -25.46 -35.07 2.72
C ASN A 53 -24.27 -34.53 3.56
N THR A 54 -24.13 -33.21 3.69
CA THR A 54 -23.03 -32.60 4.45
C THR A 54 -23.52 -32.05 5.78
N LEU A 55 -22.62 -31.99 6.76
CA LEU A 55 -22.89 -31.38 8.07
C LEU A 55 -22.62 -29.85 8.08
N TYR A 56 -22.14 -29.29 6.97
CA TYR A 56 -21.81 -27.87 6.89
C TYR A 56 -23.09 -27.04 6.77
N ARG A 57 -23.23 -26.01 7.62
CA ARG A 57 -24.37 -25.11 7.63
C ARG A 57 -23.92 -23.67 7.46
N PHE A 58 -24.53 -22.98 6.49
CA PHE A 58 -24.38 -21.55 6.35
C PHE A 58 -25.19 -20.83 7.43
N ASP A 59 -24.56 -19.86 8.08
CA ASP A 59 -25.25 -18.84 8.86
C ASP A 59 -25.39 -17.56 8.03
N LYS A 60 -26.10 -16.56 8.55
CA LYS A 60 -26.34 -15.30 7.82
C LYS A 60 -25.04 -14.55 7.49
N LYS A 61 -24.02 -14.65 8.35
CA LYS A 61 -22.74 -13.98 8.17
C LYS A 61 -21.95 -14.65 7.04
N THR A 62 -21.85 -15.99 7.05
CA THR A 62 -21.15 -16.73 6.00
C THR A 62 -21.88 -16.63 4.66
N THR A 63 -23.21 -16.60 4.65
CA THR A 63 -23.99 -16.29 3.44
C THR A 63 -23.67 -14.90 2.90
N LYS A 64 -23.58 -13.87 3.76
CA LYS A 64 -23.21 -12.53 3.32
C LYS A 64 -21.79 -12.50 2.73
N VAL A 65 -20.83 -13.18 3.37
CA VAL A 65 -19.45 -13.27 2.85
C VAL A 65 -19.41 -14.00 1.50
N PHE A 66 -20.18 -15.08 1.36
CA PHE A 66 -20.35 -15.76 0.08
C PHE A 66 -20.92 -14.82 -0.98
N LEU A 67 -21.99 -14.06 -0.70
CA LEU A 67 -22.55 -13.11 -1.64
C LEU A 67 -21.59 -11.98 -2.05
N LEU A 68 -20.65 -11.61 -1.18
CA LEU A 68 -19.61 -10.63 -1.51
C LEU A 68 -18.63 -11.13 -2.58
N SER A 69 -18.52 -12.45 -2.84
CA SER A 69 -17.68 -12.96 -3.92
C SER A 69 -18.19 -12.50 -5.29
N TYR A 70 -19.52 -12.41 -5.48
CA TYR A 70 -20.13 -11.86 -6.69
C TYR A 70 -19.81 -10.38 -6.87
N LEU A 71 -19.90 -9.60 -5.78
CA LEU A 71 -19.57 -8.17 -5.82
C LEU A 71 -18.09 -7.97 -6.21
N ILE A 72 -17.17 -8.72 -5.59
CA ILE A 72 -15.73 -8.68 -5.88
C ILE A 72 -15.44 -9.11 -7.32
N LEU A 73 -16.09 -10.17 -7.80
CA LEU A 73 -15.90 -10.70 -9.14
C LEU A 73 -16.34 -9.70 -10.22
N PHE A 74 -17.53 -9.12 -10.09
CA PHE A 74 -18.12 -8.26 -11.13
C PHE A 74 -17.66 -6.81 -11.06
N HIS A 75 -17.27 -6.33 -9.88
CA HIS A 75 -16.86 -4.94 -9.67
C HIS A 75 -15.48 -4.84 -9.03
N THR A 76 -14.54 -5.69 -9.47
CA THR A 76 -13.15 -5.67 -8.98
C THR A 76 -12.54 -4.27 -9.11
N GLU A 77 -12.77 -3.57 -10.21
CA GLU A 77 -12.18 -2.24 -10.43
C GLU A 77 -12.63 -1.20 -9.38
N ILE A 78 -13.82 -1.38 -8.79
CA ILE A 78 -14.38 -0.49 -7.77
C ILE A 78 -13.92 -0.93 -6.37
N ILE A 79 -14.01 -2.23 -6.07
CA ILE A 79 -13.70 -2.77 -4.74
C ILE A 79 -12.20 -2.89 -4.52
N ASN A 80 -11.46 -3.06 -5.60
CA ASN A 80 -10.05 -3.40 -5.60
C ASN A 80 -9.34 -2.70 -6.75
N ASN A 81 -9.38 -1.35 -6.73
CA ASN A 81 -8.67 -0.48 -7.66
C ASN A 81 -7.13 -0.61 -7.61
N ARG A 82 -6.62 -1.51 -6.77
CA ARG A 82 -5.21 -1.76 -6.50
C ARG A 82 -4.72 -2.87 -7.42
N LYS A 83 -3.56 -2.66 -8.03
CA LYS A 83 -2.89 -3.67 -8.86
C LYS A 83 -1.84 -4.38 -8.02
N ASP A 84 -2.29 -5.17 -7.05
CA ASP A 84 -1.42 -5.93 -6.15
C ASP A 84 -1.83 -7.41 -6.06
N ASP A 85 -0.89 -8.26 -5.63
CA ASP A 85 -1.08 -9.72 -5.54
C ASP A 85 -2.30 -10.14 -4.71
N PHE A 86 -2.68 -9.41 -3.64
CA PHE A 86 -3.89 -9.75 -2.90
C PHE A 86 -5.13 -9.39 -3.70
N ALA A 87 -5.08 -8.31 -4.47
CA ALA A 87 -6.20 -7.89 -5.27
C ALA A 87 -6.53 -8.92 -6.36
N GLU A 88 -5.49 -9.42 -7.02
CA GLU A 88 -5.62 -10.50 -8.00
C GLU A 88 -6.06 -11.81 -7.34
N LYS A 89 -5.49 -12.17 -6.18
CA LYS A 89 -5.86 -13.40 -5.46
C LYS A 89 -7.29 -13.40 -4.94
N ILE A 90 -7.80 -12.29 -4.39
CA ILE A 90 -9.19 -12.25 -3.91
C ILE A 90 -10.16 -12.31 -5.09
N LYS A 91 -9.83 -11.69 -6.23
CA LYS A 91 -10.61 -11.81 -7.47
C LYS A 91 -10.62 -13.25 -7.96
N LEU A 92 -9.45 -13.90 -8.03
CA LEU A 92 -9.31 -15.29 -8.44
C LEU A 92 -10.13 -16.23 -7.55
N TYR A 93 -9.99 -16.13 -6.22
CA TYR A 93 -10.76 -17.00 -5.32
C TYR A 93 -12.26 -16.71 -5.33
N SER A 94 -12.67 -15.47 -5.59
CA SER A 94 -14.09 -15.14 -5.80
C SER A 94 -14.61 -15.76 -7.09
N SER A 95 -13.83 -15.69 -8.17
CA SER A 95 -14.10 -16.32 -9.47
C SER A 95 -14.24 -17.84 -9.33
N ASP A 96 -13.24 -18.51 -8.74
CA ASP A 96 -13.24 -19.97 -8.55
C ASP A 96 -14.43 -20.43 -7.73
N LEU A 97 -14.80 -19.68 -6.68
CA LEU A 97 -15.96 -19.97 -5.86
C LEU A 97 -17.27 -19.83 -6.65
N VAL A 98 -17.48 -18.71 -7.35
CA VAL A 98 -18.71 -18.49 -8.13
C VAL A 98 -18.83 -19.53 -9.26
N PHE A 99 -17.75 -19.81 -9.98
CA PHE A 99 -17.80 -20.78 -11.08
C PHE A 99 -17.98 -22.22 -10.59
N SER A 100 -17.32 -22.64 -9.50
CA SER A 100 -17.57 -23.96 -8.93
C SER A 100 -18.98 -24.11 -8.36
N PHE A 101 -19.58 -23.03 -7.86
CA PHE A 101 -20.99 -23.02 -7.48
C PHE A 101 -21.92 -23.20 -8.68
N GLU A 102 -21.70 -22.47 -9.77
CA GLU A 102 -22.46 -22.62 -11.02
C GLU A 102 -22.33 -24.03 -11.61
N ASP A 103 -21.13 -24.60 -11.54
CA ASP A 103 -20.82 -25.94 -12.06
C ASP A 103 -21.63 -27.05 -11.37
N MET A 104 -21.85 -26.92 -10.05
CA MET A 104 -22.69 -27.84 -9.26
C MET A 104 -24.12 -28.00 -9.79
N PHE A 105 -24.63 -27.01 -10.53
CA PHE A 105 -25.99 -27.03 -11.08
C PHE A 105 -26.03 -27.27 -12.59
N LYS A 106 -24.96 -26.90 -13.31
CA LYS A 106 -24.83 -27.20 -14.75
C LYS A 106 -24.59 -28.69 -14.99
N HIS A 107 -23.79 -29.30 -14.14
CA HIS A 107 -23.57 -30.74 -14.13
C HIS A 107 -24.32 -31.32 -12.94
N LYS A 108 -25.11 -32.38 -13.18
CA LYS A 108 -25.93 -33.05 -12.16
C LYS A 108 -25.19 -33.10 -10.82
N LEU A 109 -25.82 -32.52 -9.78
CA LEU A 109 -25.26 -32.41 -8.44
C LEU A 109 -24.61 -33.74 -8.00
N SER A 110 -23.29 -33.70 -7.79
CA SER A 110 -22.48 -34.86 -7.45
C SER A 110 -21.55 -34.54 -6.29
N MET A 111 -21.03 -35.59 -5.62
CA MET A 111 -20.06 -35.40 -4.54
C MET A 111 -18.79 -34.70 -5.03
N LYS A 112 -18.33 -35.01 -6.25
CA LYS A 112 -17.14 -34.41 -6.86
C LYS A 112 -17.28 -32.90 -7.07
N THR A 113 -18.41 -32.46 -7.63
CA THR A 113 -18.69 -31.03 -7.85
C THR A 113 -18.81 -30.29 -6.52
N TYR A 114 -19.41 -30.93 -5.51
CA TYR A 114 -19.49 -30.38 -4.15
C TYR A 114 -18.11 -30.25 -3.50
N GLU A 115 -17.24 -31.25 -3.59
CA GLU A 115 -15.89 -31.19 -3.01
C GLU A 115 -15.09 -30.02 -3.57
N THR A 116 -15.21 -29.78 -4.89
CA THR A 116 -14.55 -28.65 -5.56
C THR A 116 -15.10 -27.32 -5.06
N PHE A 117 -16.43 -27.16 -4.98
CA PHE A 117 -17.06 -25.98 -4.39
C PHE A 117 -16.61 -25.75 -2.95
N ASN A 118 -16.64 -26.79 -2.11
CA ASN A 118 -16.25 -26.67 -0.70
C ASN A 118 -14.78 -26.27 -0.56
N GLN A 119 -13.88 -26.85 -1.36
CA GLN A 119 -12.46 -26.44 -1.36
C GLN A 119 -12.32 -24.95 -1.73
N ASN A 120 -13.02 -24.47 -2.75
CA ASN A 120 -12.97 -23.07 -3.16
C ASN A 120 -13.63 -22.14 -2.13
N LEU A 121 -14.71 -22.59 -1.48
CA LEU A 121 -15.38 -21.87 -0.40
C LEU A 121 -14.45 -21.65 0.78
N GLN A 122 -13.74 -22.69 1.23
CA GLN A 122 -12.79 -22.59 2.34
C GLN A 122 -11.61 -21.67 1.98
N LYS A 123 -11.04 -21.82 0.77
CA LYS A 123 -9.97 -20.94 0.28
C LYS A 123 -10.41 -19.47 0.28
N TYR A 124 -11.59 -19.19 -0.28
CA TYR A 124 -12.15 -17.84 -0.32
C TYR A 124 -12.43 -17.30 1.08
N PHE A 125 -13.08 -18.03 1.98
CA PHE A 125 -13.38 -17.54 3.34
C PHE A 125 -12.13 -17.22 4.14
N VAL A 126 -11.12 -18.10 4.10
CA VAL A 126 -9.84 -17.86 4.79
C VAL A 126 -9.14 -16.63 4.20
N PHE A 127 -9.13 -16.48 2.89
CA PHE A 127 -8.45 -15.36 2.24
C PHE A 127 -9.22 -14.04 2.36
N PHE A 128 -10.55 -14.08 2.32
CA PHE A 128 -11.43 -12.91 2.46
C PHE A 128 -11.21 -12.21 3.80
N GLU A 129 -11.11 -12.94 4.90
CA GLU A 129 -10.83 -12.33 6.21
C GLU A 129 -9.45 -11.67 6.25
N LYS A 130 -8.43 -12.27 5.62
CA LYS A 130 -7.10 -11.66 5.49
C LYS A 130 -7.15 -10.39 4.63
N TRP A 131 -7.83 -10.45 3.49
CA TRP A 131 -8.02 -9.33 2.58
C TRP A 131 -8.77 -8.18 3.27
N LYS A 132 -9.88 -8.46 3.95
CA LYS A 132 -10.68 -7.47 4.69
C LYS A 132 -9.89 -6.80 5.82
N GLN A 133 -9.10 -7.58 6.57
CA GLN A 133 -8.24 -7.02 7.62
C GLN A 133 -7.15 -6.12 7.04
N ARG A 134 -6.52 -6.53 5.94
CA ARG A 134 -5.57 -5.71 5.21
C ARG A 134 -6.22 -4.41 4.71
N ASP A 135 -7.37 -4.51 4.08
CA ASP A 135 -8.12 -3.38 3.54
C ASP A 135 -8.46 -2.35 4.63
N ALA A 136 -9.01 -2.82 5.76
CA ALA A 136 -9.30 -1.98 6.93
C ALA A 136 -8.05 -1.28 7.48
N LEU A 137 -6.92 -1.99 7.58
CA LEU A 137 -5.66 -1.41 8.05
C LEU A 137 -5.07 -0.37 7.08
N ILE A 138 -5.30 -0.53 5.77
CA ILE A 138 -4.89 0.47 4.78
C ILE A 138 -5.76 1.72 4.91
N LEU A 139 -7.08 1.56 5.07
CA LEU A 139 -8.02 2.67 5.24
C LEU A 139 -7.73 3.52 6.47
N ILE A 140 -7.34 2.92 7.59
CA ILE A 140 -7.04 3.68 8.82
C ILE A 140 -5.65 4.32 8.83
N ARG A 141 -4.76 3.99 7.89
CA ARG A 141 -3.37 4.44 7.94
C ARG A 141 -3.22 5.97 7.88
N PRO A 142 -3.91 6.70 6.99
CA PRO A 142 -3.88 8.17 7.00
C PRO A 142 -4.42 8.75 8.33
N MET A 143 -5.39 8.07 8.94
CA MET A 143 -5.93 8.47 10.24
C MET A 143 -4.89 8.32 11.34
N LEU A 144 -4.13 7.21 11.34
CA LEU A 144 -3.02 6.98 12.27
C LEU A 144 -1.93 8.05 12.11
N GLN A 145 -1.54 8.37 10.87
CA GLN A 145 -0.57 9.45 10.60
C GLN A 145 -1.07 10.78 11.15
N THR A 146 -2.33 11.13 10.88
CA THR A 146 -2.95 12.35 11.38
C THR A 146 -2.97 12.38 12.92
N CYS A 147 -3.21 11.25 13.58
CA CYS A 147 -3.15 11.17 15.04
C CYS A 147 -1.75 11.52 15.56
N TYR A 148 -0.69 10.95 14.97
CA TYR A 148 0.68 11.26 15.38
C TYR A 148 1.09 12.71 15.08
N THR A 149 0.60 13.27 13.96
CA THR A 149 0.80 14.70 13.65
C THR A 149 0.13 15.58 14.69
N ILE A 150 -1.11 15.27 15.07
CA ILE A 150 -1.82 16.02 16.11
C ILE A 150 -1.08 15.94 17.45
N GLU A 151 -0.59 14.76 17.85
CA GLU A 151 0.22 14.62 19.07
C GLU A 151 1.45 15.52 19.04
N GLY A 152 2.19 15.54 17.92
CA GLY A 152 3.36 16.40 17.75
C GLY A 152 3.02 17.88 17.81
N LEU A 153 1.93 18.31 17.15
CA LEU A 153 1.46 19.70 17.19
C LEU A 153 1.05 20.13 18.60
N VAL A 154 0.33 19.27 19.33
CA VAL A 154 -0.06 19.54 20.72
C VAL A 154 1.17 19.67 21.61
N GLN A 155 2.18 18.82 21.44
CA GLN A 155 3.44 18.94 22.18
C GLN A 155 4.16 20.25 21.86
N GLN A 156 4.26 20.64 20.59
CA GLN A 156 4.88 21.91 20.18
C GLN A 156 4.13 23.12 20.74
N LEU A 157 2.80 23.10 20.75
CA LEU A 157 1.98 24.19 21.29
C LEU A 157 2.11 24.31 22.81
N LYS A 158 2.30 23.20 23.52
CA LYS A 158 2.55 23.19 24.97
C LYS A 158 3.94 23.71 25.36
N LEU A 159 4.87 23.79 24.41
CA LEU A 159 6.23 24.30 24.60
C LEU A 159 6.38 25.79 24.28
N LYS A 160 5.33 26.46 23.81
CA LYS A 160 5.36 27.90 23.53
C LYS A 160 5.18 28.72 24.82
N ASP A 161 5.79 29.90 24.86
CA ASP A 161 5.66 30.85 25.97
C ASP A 161 4.20 31.30 26.19
N GLU A 162 3.42 31.38 25.10
CA GLU A 162 1.96 31.56 25.14
C GLU A 162 1.24 30.27 24.70
N ILE A 163 0.54 29.64 25.65
CA ILE A 163 -0.21 28.41 25.41
C ILE A 163 -1.60 28.74 24.86
N ASP A 164 -1.85 28.34 23.61
CA ASP A 164 -3.16 28.41 22.97
C ASP A 164 -4.03 27.20 23.38
N ASN A 165 -4.69 27.33 24.54
CA ASN A 165 -5.53 26.27 25.12
C ASN A 165 -6.74 25.89 24.25
N GLU A 166 -7.30 26.84 23.51
CA GLU A 166 -8.46 26.59 22.63
C GLU A 166 -8.05 25.71 21.45
N LYS A 167 -6.92 26.03 20.82
CA LYS A 167 -6.37 25.23 19.72
C LYS A 167 -5.97 23.83 20.16
N ILE A 168 -5.37 23.69 21.35
CA ILE A 168 -5.06 22.38 21.93
C ILE A 168 -6.34 21.55 22.15
N ALA A 169 -7.39 22.14 22.74
CA ALA A 169 -8.64 21.43 22.99
C ALA A 169 -9.32 20.95 21.69
N ASN A 170 -9.27 21.77 20.63
CA ASN A 170 -9.82 21.39 19.32
C ASN A 170 -9.02 20.22 18.69
N LEU A 171 -7.69 20.28 18.75
CA LEU A 171 -6.81 19.21 18.29
C LEU A 171 -7.05 17.90 19.06
N GLU A 172 -7.18 17.95 20.39
CA GLU A 172 -7.47 16.77 21.22
C GLU A 172 -8.85 16.17 20.90
N LYS A 173 -9.86 17.01 20.58
CA LYS A 173 -11.17 16.54 20.12
C LYS A 173 -11.08 15.85 18.76
N GLN A 174 -10.33 16.41 17.81
CA GLN A 174 -10.10 15.77 16.51
C GLN A 174 -9.38 14.44 16.65
N HIS A 175 -8.36 14.38 17.51
CA HIS A 175 -7.64 13.15 17.84
C HIS A 175 -8.57 12.06 18.38
N LYS A 176 -9.44 12.40 19.34
CA LYS A 176 -10.42 11.45 19.91
C LYS A 176 -11.40 10.92 18.85
N ASN A 177 -11.87 11.79 17.94
CA ASN A 177 -12.74 11.39 16.84
C ASN A 177 -12.03 10.44 15.87
N LEU A 178 -10.77 10.71 15.53
CA LEU A 178 -9.97 9.83 14.68
C LEU A 178 -9.76 8.46 15.31
N LEU A 179 -9.43 8.40 16.61
CA LEU A 179 -9.30 7.12 17.33
C LEU A 179 -10.60 6.31 17.34
N GLN A 180 -11.75 6.99 17.50
CA GLN A 180 -13.04 6.33 17.41
C GLN A 180 -13.30 5.76 16.00
N ASN A 181 -12.96 6.52 14.95
CA ASN A 181 -13.08 6.05 13.56
C ASN A 181 -12.15 4.86 13.28
N ILE A 182 -10.90 4.90 13.78
CA ILE A 182 -9.96 3.79 13.69
C ILE A 182 -10.54 2.52 14.34
N LYS A 183 -11.15 2.66 15.53
CA LYS A 183 -11.79 1.54 16.24
C LYS A 183 -12.98 0.97 15.45
N VAL A 184 -13.78 1.82 14.81
CA VAL A 184 -14.94 1.39 14.00
C VAL A 184 -14.49 0.63 12.76
N ILE A 185 -13.43 1.08 12.08
CA ILE A 185 -12.98 0.50 10.80
C ILE A 185 -12.15 -0.77 11.03
N ALA A 186 -11.17 -0.72 11.93
CA ALA A 186 -10.16 -1.77 12.09
C ALA A 186 -10.21 -2.50 13.45
N GLY A 187 -11.18 -2.16 14.31
CA GLY A 187 -11.38 -2.83 15.60
C GLY A 187 -10.20 -2.67 16.56
N SER A 188 -9.95 -3.71 17.36
CA SER A 188 -8.84 -3.74 18.32
C SER A 188 -7.47 -3.64 17.65
N LYS A 189 -7.29 -4.28 16.48
CA LYS A 189 -6.03 -4.24 15.71
C LYS A 189 -5.64 -2.82 15.31
N GLY A 190 -6.59 -1.98 14.93
CA GLY A 190 -6.32 -0.57 14.62
C GLY A 190 -5.80 0.21 15.83
N ILE A 191 -6.38 -0.04 17.01
CA ILE A 191 -5.95 0.57 18.26
C ILE A 191 -4.59 0.03 18.72
N GLU A 192 -4.31 -1.26 18.53
CA GLU A 192 -2.98 -1.85 18.77
C GLU A 192 -1.91 -1.21 17.88
N CYS A 193 -2.21 -0.94 16.61
CA CYS A 193 -1.31 -0.23 15.69
C CYS A 193 -1.00 1.19 16.20
N TYR A 194 -2.02 1.93 16.65
CA TYR A 194 -1.86 3.25 17.25
C TYR A 194 -0.99 3.21 18.51
N ASN A 195 -1.36 2.38 19.49
CA ASN A 195 -0.65 2.26 20.77
C ASN A 195 0.80 1.80 20.59
N GLY A 196 1.04 0.91 19.63
CA GLY A 196 2.38 0.43 19.29
C GLY A 196 3.22 1.39 18.45
N ARG A 197 2.68 2.56 18.06
CA ARG A 197 3.27 3.48 17.06
C ARG A 197 3.67 2.77 15.76
N LYS A 198 2.92 1.74 15.36
CA LYS A 198 3.17 0.95 14.15
C LYS A 198 2.25 1.44 13.05
N LEU A 199 2.81 2.08 12.03
CA LEU A 199 2.08 2.29 10.79
C LEU A 199 1.97 0.95 10.05
N PRO A 200 0.75 0.48 9.72
CA PRO A 200 0.59 -0.70 8.89
C PRO A 200 1.32 -0.49 7.54
N VAL A 201 2.38 -1.26 7.31
CA VAL A 201 3.12 -1.23 6.04
C VAL A 201 2.49 -2.29 5.14
N PHE A 202 1.82 -1.83 4.07
CA PHE A 202 1.29 -2.70 3.03
C PHE A 202 2.05 -2.44 1.75
N ILE A 203 2.40 -3.52 1.05
CA ILE A 203 3.07 -3.43 -0.24
C ILE A 203 1.98 -3.11 -1.25
N ASP A 204 1.72 -1.83 -1.40
CA ASP A 204 0.82 -1.29 -2.41
C ASP A 204 1.52 -0.07 -3.00
N GLU A 205 2.25 -0.27 -4.10
CA GLU A 205 3.05 0.75 -4.78
C GLU A 205 2.22 1.98 -5.23
N LYS A 206 0.88 1.94 -5.11
CA LYS A 206 -0.05 2.99 -5.54
C LYS A 206 -0.77 3.77 -4.44
N ILE A 207 -1.14 3.19 -3.30
CA ILE A 207 -1.85 3.98 -2.25
C ILE A 207 -0.89 4.88 -1.46
N PHE A 208 0.39 4.54 -1.48
CA PHE A 208 1.44 5.42 -1.01
C PHE A 208 1.59 6.66 -1.86
N THR A 209 0.97 6.76 -3.04
CA THR A 209 1.36 7.82 -3.95
C THR A 209 0.71 9.16 -3.70
N ASP A 210 -0.54 9.30 -3.27
CA ASP A 210 -1.16 10.61 -3.50
C ASP A 210 -0.84 11.64 -2.42
N THR A 211 -0.92 11.29 -1.13
CA THR A 211 -0.49 12.20 -0.05
C THR A 211 1.04 12.28 0.07
N GLU A 212 1.75 11.17 -0.14
CA GLU A 212 3.22 11.19 -0.14
C GLU A 212 3.77 11.88 -1.39
N LYS A 213 3.17 11.74 -2.58
CA LYS A 213 3.56 12.56 -3.75
C LYS A 213 3.22 14.01 -3.52
N VAL A 214 2.11 14.37 -2.88
CA VAL A 214 1.82 15.79 -2.59
C VAL A 214 2.86 16.35 -1.62
N VAL A 215 3.20 15.64 -0.54
CA VAL A 215 4.22 16.08 0.42
C VAL A 215 5.63 16.06 -0.18
N ARG A 216 6.00 15.01 -0.93
CA ARG A 216 7.29 14.93 -1.64
C ARG A 216 7.40 15.98 -2.73
N ARG A 217 6.34 16.21 -3.50
CA ARG A 217 6.32 17.26 -4.52
C ARG A 217 6.48 18.62 -3.86
N ALA A 218 5.73 18.92 -2.80
CA ALA A 218 5.88 20.16 -2.03
C ALA A 218 7.30 20.29 -1.46
N PHE A 219 7.90 19.21 -0.95
CA PHE A 219 9.29 19.22 -0.50
C PHE A 219 10.27 19.56 -1.63
N TRP A 220 10.13 18.94 -2.80
CA TRP A 220 11.00 19.18 -3.95
C TRP A 220 10.76 20.55 -4.59
N ASP A 221 9.53 21.06 -4.56
CA ASP A 221 9.19 22.41 -5.00
C ASP A 221 9.87 23.44 -4.08
N VAL A 222 9.74 23.28 -2.75
CA VAL A 222 10.43 24.14 -1.77
C VAL A 222 11.95 24.02 -1.89
N PHE A 223 12.48 22.82 -2.15
CA PHE A 223 13.91 22.63 -2.38
C PHE A 223 14.38 23.39 -3.62
N GLU A 224 13.67 23.28 -4.74
CA GLU A 224 13.99 24.00 -5.99
C GLU A 224 13.94 25.52 -5.78
N GLU A 225 12.89 26.02 -5.11
CA GLU A 225 12.75 27.43 -4.73
C GLU A 225 13.93 27.92 -3.88
N ASN A 226 14.35 27.14 -2.87
CA ASN A 226 15.50 27.49 -2.04
C ASN A 226 16.80 27.60 -2.84
N ILE A 227 17.06 26.66 -3.76
CA ILE A 227 18.26 26.74 -4.61
C ILE A 227 18.19 27.96 -5.55
N GLN A 228 17.01 28.24 -6.11
CA GLN A 228 16.79 29.42 -6.94
C GLN A 228 17.04 30.74 -6.18
N GLU A 229 16.69 30.78 -4.88
CA GLU A 229 16.97 31.89 -3.97
C GLU A 229 18.41 31.89 -3.41
N LYS A 230 19.30 31.05 -3.96
CA LYS A 230 20.70 30.82 -3.49
C LYS A 230 20.82 30.31 -2.05
N ASN A 231 19.73 29.84 -1.45
CA ASN A 231 19.73 29.19 -0.15
C ASN A 231 20.08 27.70 -0.28
N ASN A 232 21.36 27.42 -0.52
CA ASN A 232 21.85 26.06 -0.80
C ASN A 232 22.05 25.17 0.45
N LYS A 233 21.65 25.65 1.63
CA LYS A 233 21.90 24.98 2.93
C LYS A 233 21.26 23.61 3.07
N GLN A 234 20.26 23.28 2.24
CA GLN A 234 19.64 21.96 2.22
C GLN A 234 20.51 20.89 1.52
N VAL A 235 21.44 21.27 0.64
CA VAL A 235 22.28 20.31 -0.11
C VAL A 235 23.16 19.46 0.81
N PRO A 236 23.91 20.02 1.78
CA PRO A 236 24.71 19.23 2.71
C PRO A 236 23.87 18.27 3.55
N GLU A 237 22.66 18.67 3.97
CA GLU A 237 21.75 17.84 4.75
C GLU A 237 21.25 16.64 3.92
N LEU A 238 20.85 16.86 2.66
CA LEU A 238 20.47 15.76 1.76
C LEU A 238 21.63 14.78 1.51
N LEU A 239 22.86 15.27 1.40
CA LEU A 239 24.04 14.41 1.27
C LEU A 239 24.32 13.60 2.54
N LYS A 240 24.12 14.18 3.74
CA LYS A 240 24.18 13.43 5.01
C LYS A 240 23.12 12.34 5.05
N ASP A 241 21.90 12.63 4.62
CA ASP A 241 20.81 11.66 4.56
C ASP A 241 21.11 10.53 3.57
N ILE A 242 21.69 10.84 2.40
CA ILE A 242 22.17 9.83 1.46
C ILE A 242 23.22 8.91 2.13
N LYS A 243 24.24 9.48 2.79
CA LYS A 243 25.27 8.69 3.49
C LYS A 243 24.63 7.78 4.53
N LYS A 244 23.68 8.29 5.32
CA LYS A 244 22.96 7.51 6.33
C LYS A 244 22.18 6.35 5.69
N LEU A 245 21.42 6.60 4.64
CA LEU A 245 20.64 5.57 3.95
C LEU A 245 21.54 4.48 3.36
N ILE A 246 22.67 4.85 2.75
CA ILE A 246 23.63 3.87 2.22
C ILE A 246 24.19 2.99 3.35
N LYS A 247 24.56 3.57 4.50
CA LYS A 247 25.08 2.82 5.67
C LYS A 247 24.05 1.88 6.31
N GLU A 248 22.76 2.15 6.14
CA GLU A 248 21.70 1.26 6.61
C GLU A 248 21.57 0.00 5.72
N VAL A 249 21.89 0.15 4.44
CA VAL A 249 21.78 -0.90 3.41
C VAL A 249 23.06 -1.73 3.32
N VAL A 250 24.20 -1.07 3.21
CA VAL A 250 25.52 -1.67 2.97
C VAL A 250 26.19 -1.98 4.31
N LYS A 251 26.88 -3.13 4.39
CA LYS A 251 27.66 -3.55 5.57
C LYS A 251 29.17 -3.63 5.33
N ASP A 252 29.60 -3.46 4.09
CA ASP A 252 31.01 -3.40 3.73
C ASP A 252 31.64 -2.11 4.28
N GLU A 253 32.53 -2.26 5.26
CA GLU A 253 33.24 -1.16 5.91
C GLU A 253 34.16 -0.40 4.94
N THR A 254 34.75 -1.09 3.96
CA THR A 254 35.62 -0.43 2.97
C THR A 254 34.80 0.49 2.08
N PHE A 255 33.61 0.05 1.66
CA PHE A 255 32.66 0.85 0.91
C PHE A 255 32.19 2.07 1.72
N ILE A 256 31.86 1.87 3.01
CA ILE A 256 31.39 2.94 3.90
C ILE A 256 32.48 3.98 4.15
N ASN A 257 33.72 3.54 4.40
CA ASN A 257 34.85 4.43 4.63
C ASN A 257 35.17 5.26 3.38
N ASP A 258 35.16 4.63 2.20
CA ASP A 258 35.36 5.32 0.93
C ASP A 258 34.28 6.39 0.69
N LEU A 259 33.01 6.08 0.99
CA LEU A 259 31.89 7.03 0.94
C LEU A 259 32.09 8.20 1.90
N ASP A 260 32.56 7.92 3.12
CA ASP A 260 32.77 8.94 4.14
C ASP A 260 33.86 9.94 3.77
N ILE A 261 34.96 9.45 3.19
CA ILE A 261 36.10 10.24 2.74
C ILE A 261 35.73 11.06 1.48
N SER A 262 35.05 10.42 0.53
CA SER A 262 34.80 11.03 -0.79
C SER A 262 33.72 12.12 -0.73
N ILE A 263 32.77 12.03 0.20
CA ILE A 263 31.71 13.04 0.39
C ILE A 263 32.02 13.86 1.65
N ASN A 264 32.85 14.88 1.45
CA ASN A 264 33.21 15.84 2.48
C ASN A 264 32.14 16.93 2.60
N ILE A 265 31.24 16.75 3.57
CA ILE A 265 30.12 17.66 3.84
C ILE A 265 30.62 19.05 4.28
N ASP A 266 31.70 19.11 5.06
CA ASP A 266 32.23 20.38 5.57
C ASP A 266 32.77 21.24 4.43
N HIS A 267 33.46 20.61 3.47
CA HIS A 267 33.94 21.29 2.26
C HIS A 267 32.78 21.85 1.41
N ILE A 268 31.71 21.07 1.21
CA ILE A 268 30.54 21.53 0.45
C ILE A 268 29.83 22.68 1.18
N SER A 269 29.75 22.59 2.51
CA SER A 269 29.15 23.65 3.34
C SER A 269 29.97 24.95 3.24
N ALA A 270 31.30 24.86 3.26
CA ALA A 270 32.18 26.00 3.07
C ALA A 270 32.02 26.65 1.68
N ILE A 271 31.84 25.87 0.60
CA ILE A 271 31.57 26.41 -0.75
C ILE A 271 30.22 27.14 -0.81
N ILE A 272 29.22 26.63 -0.10
CA ILE A 272 27.89 27.24 -0.01
C ILE A 272 27.98 28.57 0.75
N ASP A 273 28.73 28.59 1.87
CA ASP A 273 28.87 29.78 2.71
C ASP A 273 29.65 30.91 2.00
N THR A 274 30.44 30.62 0.97
CA THR A 274 31.16 31.61 0.16
C THR A 274 30.38 32.11 -1.07
N ASP A 275 29.11 31.71 -1.25
CA ASP A 275 28.25 32.00 -2.43
C ASP A 275 28.89 31.60 -3.78
N GLN A 276 29.79 30.60 -3.77
CA GLN A 276 30.47 30.08 -4.96
C GLN A 276 29.88 28.76 -5.47
N PHE A 277 28.71 28.38 -4.95
CA PHE A 277 28.11 27.08 -5.25
C PHE A 277 27.54 27.01 -6.67
N ILE A 278 28.28 26.36 -7.57
CA ILE A 278 27.90 26.12 -8.97
C ILE A 278 27.93 24.62 -9.31
N ILE A 279 27.38 24.27 -10.48
CA ILE A 279 27.28 22.87 -10.94
C ILE A 279 28.64 22.16 -10.96
N ASP A 280 29.71 22.89 -11.31
CA ASP A 280 31.06 22.33 -11.36
C ASP A 280 31.58 21.87 -10.00
N ASN A 281 31.14 22.50 -8.90
CA ASN A 281 31.52 22.07 -7.57
C ASN A 281 30.83 20.76 -7.17
N ILE A 282 29.59 20.55 -7.62
CA ILE A 282 28.74 19.44 -7.13
C ILE A 282 28.73 18.23 -8.08
N LYS A 283 29.01 18.43 -9.38
CA LYS A 283 28.95 17.36 -10.41
C LYS A 283 29.80 16.14 -10.07
N VAL A 284 30.98 16.35 -9.47
CA VAL A 284 31.89 15.25 -9.10
C VAL A 284 31.23 14.34 -8.05
N TYR A 285 30.53 14.93 -7.07
CA TYR A 285 29.79 14.17 -6.06
C TYR A 285 28.58 13.45 -6.66
N ILE A 286 27.87 14.08 -7.60
CA ILE A 286 26.76 13.47 -8.33
C ILE A 286 27.23 12.20 -9.05
N TYR A 287 28.28 12.30 -9.86
CA TYR A 287 28.81 11.15 -10.61
C TYR A 287 29.35 10.06 -9.70
N TYR A 288 30.07 10.45 -8.65
CA TYR A 288 30.55 9.50 -7.65
C TYR A 288 29.39 8.75 -6.99
N LEU A 289 28.35 9.45 -6.53
CA LEU A 289 27.18 8.84 -5.91
C LEU A 289 26.44 7.90 -6.85
N ILE A 290 26.28 8.25 -8.13
CA ILE A 290 25.66 7.38 -9.13
C ILE A 290 26.49 6.11 -9.33
N SER A 291 27.82 6.24 -9.41
CA SER A 291 28.70 5.07 -9.52
C SER A 291 28.61 4.15 -8.30
N LYS A 292 28.32 4.70 -7.11
CA LYS A 292 28.05 3.90 -5.90
C LYS A 292 26.71 3.21 -5.97
N LEU A 293 25.69 3.88 -6.52
CA LEU A 293 24.36 3.33 -6.71
C LEU A 293 24.39 2.09 -7.62
N GLU A 294 25.16 2.16 -8.72
CA GLU A 294 25.39 1.03 -9.64
C GLU A 294 25.96 -0.21 -8.94
N LYS A 295 26.79 -0.03 -7.91
CA LYS A 295 27.39 -1.14 -7.15
C LYS A 295 26.44 -1.82 -6.16
N ILE A 296 25.41 -1.11 -5.71
CA ILE A 296 24.51 -1.57 -4.63
C ILE A 296 23.11 -1.96 -5.13
N GLN A 297 22.77 -1.60 -6.37
CA GLN A 297 21.49 -1.95 -6.99
C GLN A 297 21.49 -3.40 -7.52
N GLN A 298 20.31 -3.86 -7.95
CA GLN A 298 20.19 -5.14 -8.65
C GLN A 298 20.57 -4.97 -10.14
N PRO A 299 21.13 -6.01 -10.79
CA PRO A 299 21.50 -5.93 -12.22
C PRO A 299 20.36 -5.55 -13.17
N SER A 300 19.11 -5.83 -12.79
CA SER A 300 17.92 -5.43 -13.55
C SER A 300 17.74 -3.91 -13.65
N GLU A 301 18.37 -3.12 -12.77
CA GLU A 301 18.29 -1.67 -12.73
C GLU A 301 19.42 -0.96 -13.49
N ASP A 302 20.43 -1.69 -13.99
CA ASP A 302 21.62 -1.12 -14.63
C ASP A 302 21.25 -0.20 -15.80
N LYS A 303 20.32 -0.64 -16.66
CA LYS A 303 19.83 0.19 -17.77
C LYS A 303 19.16 1.48 -17.28
N ASN A 304 18.35 1.40 -16.23
CA ASN A 304 17.64 2.56 -15.68
C ASN A 304 18.60 3.56 -15.03
N THR A 305 19.67 3.08 -14.39
CA THR A 305 20.67 3.95 -13.75
C THR A 305 21.61 4.57 -14.78
N LYS A 306 21.92 3.86 -15.87
CA LYS A 306 22.60 4.46 -17.02
C LYS A 306 21.77 5.58 -17.65
N MET A 307 20.48 5.37 -17.89
CA MET A 307 19.58 6.43 -18.39
C MET A 307 19.50 7.63 -17.43
N PHE A 308 19.51 7.38 -16.13
CA PHE A 308 19.54 8.44 -15.12
C PHE A 308 20.81 9.31 -15.24
N LEU A 309 21.98 8.69 -15.40
CA LEU A 309 23.24 9.41 -15.64
C LEU A 309 23.23 10.18 -16.97
N GLU A 310 22.74 9.55 -18.04
CA GLU A 310 22.61 10.16 -19.37
C GLU A 310 21.73 11.42 -19.33
N ASN A 311 20.60 11.38 -18.62
CA ASN A 311 19.72 12.54 -18.45
C ASN A 311 20.41 13.69 -17.68
N ILE A 312 21.16 13.38 -16.62
CA ILE A 312 21.93 14.41 -15.90
C ILE A 312 22.98 15.05 -16.82
N ASN A 313 23.71 14.23 -17.58
CA ASN A 313 24.70 14.74 -18.53
C ASN A 313 24.04 15.62 -19.59
N GLU A 314 22.87 15.23 -20.10
CA GLU A 314 22.10 16.02 -21.05
C GLU A 314 21.67 17.36 -20.45
N MET A 315 21.17 17.38 -19.21
CA MET A 315 20.80 18.62 -18.51
C MET A 315 22.01 19.54 -18.32
N ILE A 316 23.16 18.99 -17.91
CA ILE A 316 24.41 19.76 -17.75
C ILE A 316 24.88 20.33 -19.10
N ASN A 317 24.89 19.50 -20.15
CA ASN A 317 25.35 19.91 -21.49
C ASN A 317 24.44 20.96 -22.13
N LYS A 318 23.16 21.00 -21.76
CA LYS A 318 22.20 22.02 -22.18
C LYS A 318 22.20 23.27 -21.30
N GLU A 319 23.11 23.35 -20.33
CA GLU A 319 23.19 24.45 -19.36
C GLU A 319 21.85 24.68 -18.63
N GLU A 320 21.13 23.61 -18.31
CA GLU A 320 19.92 23.70 -17.48
C GLU A 320 20.27 24.30 -16.10
N LYS A 321 19.27 24.95 -15.50
CA LYS A 321 19.48 25.65 -14.23
C LYS A 321 19.87 24.69 -13.10
N LEU A 322 20.74 25.14 -12.20
CA LEU A 322 21.29 24.35 -11.10
C LEU A 322 20.19 23.73 -10.23
N GLU A 323 19.15 24.49 -9.91
CA GLU A 323 18.01 24.06 -9.10
C GLU A 323 17.28 22.85 -9.72
N LYS A 324 17.12 22.84 -11.05
CA LYS A 324 16.49 21.72 -11.77
C LYS A 324 17.36 20.49 -11.77
N ILE A 325 18.67 20.66 -12.01
CA ILE A 325 19.64 19.56 -12.03
C ILE A 325 19.69 18.89 -10.65
N LEU A 326 19.80 19.70 -9.57
CA LEU A 326 19.86 19.19 -8.21
C LEU A 326 18.55 18.53 -7.78
N ARG A 327 17.40 19.12 -8.10
CA ARG A 327 16.09 18.50 -7.84
C ARG A 327 16.02 17.14 -8.53
N TYR A 328 16.29 17.09 -9.84
CA TYR A 328 16.25 15.84 -10.60
C TYR A 328 17.18 14.78 -10.02
N PHE A 329 18.43 15.16 -9.69
CA PHE A 329 19.40 14.26 -9.10
C PHE A 329 18.91 13.71 -7.76
N PHE A 330 18.61 14.57 -6.78
CA PHE A 330 18.25 14.13 -5.43
C PHE A 330 16.96 13.31 -5.46
N GLU A 331 15.92 13.75 -6.16
CA GLU A 331 14.64 13.04 -6.25
C GLU A 331 14.81 11.61 -6.77
N ASN A 332 15.54 11.43 -7.87
CA ASN A 332 15.79 10.11 -8.46
C ASN A 332 16.72 9.25 -7.58
N TYR A 333 17.74 9.86 -6.97
CA TYR A 333 18.68 9.13 -6.13
C TYR A 333 18.02 8.58 -4.86
N PHE A 334 17.23 9.41 -4.17
CA PHE A 334 16.46 8.98 -2.99
C PHE A 334 15.46 7.89 -3.36
N GLN A 335 14.71 8.03 -4.45
CA GLN A 335 13.76 7.03 -4.90
C GLN A 335 14.42 5.66 -5.12
N LYS A 336 15.60 5.65 -5.76
CA LYS A 336 16.37 4.41 -5.99
C LYS A 336 16.92 3.83 -4.69
N LEU A 337 17.48 4.64 -3.79
CA LEU A 337 17.96 4.18 -2.48
C LEU A 337 16.85 3.60 -1.60
N GLU A 338 15.69 4.24 -1.57
CA GLU A 338 14.54 3.76 -0.80
C GLU A 338 14.05 2.41 -1.32
N LYS A 339 14.02 2.22 -2.65
CA LYS A 339 13.73 0.92 -3.27
C LYS A 339 14.74 -0.14 -2.83
N ILE A 340 16.04 0.17 -2.85
CA ILE A 340 17.09 -0.77 -2.42
C ILE A 340 16.92 -1.11 -0.94
N LYS A 341 16.77 -0.11 -0.07
CA LYS A 341 16.56 -0.29 1.37
C LYS A 341 15.35 -1.18 1.67
N TYR A 342 14.27 -0.96 0.95
CA TYR A 342 13.05 -1.75 1.04
C TYR A 342 13.28 -3.22 0.65
N LEU A 343 13.94 -3.47 -0.49
CA LEU A 343 14.28 -4.82 -0.93
C LEU A 343 15.22 -5.53 0.07
N THR A 344 16.25 -4.83 0.57
CA THR A 344 17.15 -5.36 1.60
C THR A 344 16.40 -5.72 2.88
N PHE A 345 15.42 -4.92 3.29
CA PHE A 345 14.57 -5.22 4.44
C PHE A 345 13.73 -6.49 4.23
N ILE A 346 13.11 -6.66 3.04
CA ILE A 346 12.35 -7.88 2.70
C ILE A 346 13.25 -9.11 2.76
N ILE A 347 14.42 -9.06 2.14
CA ILE A 347 15.37 -10.18 2.10
C ILE A 347 15.80 -10.57 3.51
N LYS A 348 16.19 -9.59 4.35
CA LYS A 348 16.58 -9.83 5.75
C LYS A 348 15.45 -10.45 6.58
N LYS A 349 14.19 -10.08 6.30
CA LYS A 349 13.03 -10.66 6.98
C LYS A 349 12.79 -12.11 6.56
N ASN A 350 12.94 -12.43 5.28
CA ASN A 350 12.71 -13.78 4.75
C ASN A 350 13.81 -14.76 5.19
N ILE A 351 15.08 -14.34 5.20
CA ILE A 351 16.21 -15.18 5.66
C ILE A 351 16.10 -15.52 7.17
N LYS A 352 15.49 -14.65 7.97
CA LYS A 352 15.24 -14.94 9.41
C LYS A 352 14.13 -15.97 9.64
N ILE A 353 13.26 -16.22 8.65
CA ILE A 353 12.16 -17.18 8.75
C ILE A 353 12.64 -18.60 8.38
N GLU A 354 13.67 -18.73 7.55
CA GLU A 354 14.24 -20.04 7.14
C GLU A 354 15.24 -20.63 8.15
N ASN A 355 15.69 -19.84 9.13
CA ASN A 355 16.64 -20.26 10.18
C ASN A 355 15.97 -20.54 11.54
N ILE A 356 14.65 -20.79 11.55
CA ILE A 356 13.85 -21.27 12.69
C ILE A 356 13.12 -22.52 12.22
#